data_AF-A0A2G9ZGE3-F1
#
_entry.id   AF-A0A2G9ZGE3-F1
#
_cell.length_a   1.000
_cell.length_b   1.000
_cell.length_c   1.000
_cell.angle_alpha   90.00
_cell.angle_beta   90.00
_cell.angle_gamma   90.00
#
_symmetry.space_group_name_H-M   'P 1'
#
loop_
_entity.id
_entity.type
_entity.pdbx_description
1 polymer ?
#
loop_
_entity_poly.entity_id
_entity_poly.type
_entity_poly.pdbx_seq_one_letter_code
_entity_poly.pdbx_strand_id
1 'polypeptide(L)' 'MAKQCAVCGKGSLLFGKYNKLRGKYNPAPKVRKYPNLQKLSVPETTPKKLFQECKGEKVLACCKCIKALSK' A
#
# COMPACT_ATOMS: atom_id res chain seq x y z
N MET A 1 -10.37 0.18 -12.18
CA MET A 1 -9.84 -0.38 -10.92
C MET A 1 -9.14 0.71 -10.12
N ALA A 2 -9.52 0.92 -8.87
CA ALA A 2 -8.79 1.85 -8.00
C ALA A 2 -7.40 1.27 -7.67
N LYS A 3 -6.34 2.11 -7.63
CA LYS A 3 -4.98 1.72 -7.17
C LYS A 3 -4.98 1.55 -5.65
N GLN A 4 -5.64 0.49 -5.18
CA GLN A 4 -5.81 0.17 -3.77
C GLN A 4 -5.34 -1.26 -3.50
N CYS A 5 -4.87 -1.50 -2.28
CA CYS A 5 -4.51 -2.83 -1.82
C CYS A 5 -5.78 -3.64 -1.54
N ALA A 6 -5.94 -4.80 -2.18
CA ALA A 6 -7.08 -5.69 -1.96
C ALA A 6 -7.15 -6.22 -0.50
N VAL A 7 -6.01 -6.35 0.17
CA VAL A 7 -5.92 -6.99 1.51
C VAL A 7 -6.17 -6.01 2.66
N CYS A 8 -5.79 -4.73 2.51
CA CYS A 8 -5.85 -3.76 3.61
C CYS A 8 -6.49 -2.43 3.23
N GLY A 9 -7.05 -2.32 2.03
CA GLY A 9 -7.73 -1.11 1.55
C GLY A 9 -6.83 0.11 1.34
N LYS A 10 -5.51 0.01 1.56
CA LYS A 10 -4.59 1.14 1.43
C LYS A 10 -4.65 1.74 0.03
N GLY A 11 -5.07 3.01 -0.04
CA GLY A 11 -5.11 3.80 -1.25
C GLY A 11 -4.06 4.91 -1.27
N SER A 12 -4.19 5.79 -2.25
CA SER A 12 -3.35 6.99 -2.35
C SER A 12 -3.74 8.03 -1.31
N LEU A 13 -2.76 8.74 -0.76
CA LEU A 13 -2.96 9.86 0.16
C LEU A 13 -2.47 11.15 -0.48
N LEU A 14 -3.14 12.26 -0.21
CA LEU A 14 -2.68 13.59 -0.60
C LEU A 14 -1.89 14.18 0.57
N PHE A 15 -0.60 14.43 0.38
CA PHE A 15 0.27 14.90 1.46
C PHE A 15 1.09 16.12 1.02
N GLY A 16 1.16 17.14 1.87
CA GLY A 16 2.02 18.29 1.69
C GLY A 16 3.30 18.12 2.51
N LYS A 17 4.46 18.45 1.92
CA LYS A 17 5.71 18.53 2.67
C LYS A 17 6.03 19.98 3.00
N TYR A 18 6.84 20.20 4.02
CA TYR A 18 7.49 21.49 4.24
C TYR A 18 8.93 21.41 3.77
N ASN A 19 9.37 22.40 2.99
CA ASN A 19 10.75 22.52 2.58
C ASN A 19 11.46 23.47 3.54
N LYS A 20 12.53 23.00 4.19
CA LYS A 20 13.39 23.88 4.99
C LYS A 20 14.27 24.68 4.03
N LEU A 21 14.02 25.98 3.93
CA LEU A 21 14.93 26.92 3.29
C LEU A 21 15.72 27.62 4.39
N ARG A 22 17.02 27.89 4.18
CA ARG A 22 17.97 28.59 5.09
C ARG A 22 17.63 28.57 6.60
N GLY A 23 16.60 29.28 7.07
CA GLY A 23 16.10 29.22 8.46
C GLY A 23 14.59 28.98 8.69
N LYS A 24 13.72 28.80 7.67
CA LYS A 24 12.26 28.63 7.82
C LYS A 24 11.71 27.46 7.00
N TYR A 25 10.68 26.81 7.53
CA TYR A 25 9.94 25.75 6.84
C TYR A 25 8.80 26.34 6.02
N ASN A 26 8.93 26.30 4.69
CA ASN A 26 7.90 26.80 3.78
C ASN A 26 7.02 25.64 3.28
N PRO A 27 5.69 25.79 3.28
CA PRO A 27 4.78 24.76 2.77
C PRO A 27 5.02 24.54 1.28
N ALA A 28 5.15 23.28 0.87
CA ALA A 28 5.21 22.89 -0.53
C ALA A 28 3.81 22.46 -1.02
N PRO A 29 3.57 22.50 -2.35
CA PRO A 29 2.33 21.99 -2.92
C PRO A 29 2.10 20.52 -2.52
N LYS A 30 0.82 20.18 -2.33
CA LYS A 30 0.42 18.82 -1.95
C LYS A 30 0.67 17.86 -3.11
N VAL A 31 1.29 16.72 -2.82
CA VAL A 31 1.58 15.68 -3.81
C VAL A 31 0.88 14.39 -3.40
N ARG A 32 0.36 13.65 -4.39
CA ARG A 32 -0.25 12.33 -4.14
C ARG A 32 0.85 11.29 -3.89
N LYS A 33 0.76 10.60 -2.75
CA LYS A 33 1.62 9.47 -2.40
C LYS A 33 0.83 8.18 -2.60
N TYR A 34 1.44 7.24 -3.31
CA TYR A 34 0.82 5.94 -3.60
C TYR A 34 1.43 4.86 -2.72
N PRO A 35 0.64 3.86 -2.31
CA PRO A 35 1.18 2.67 -1.67
C PRO A 35 2.02 1.88 -2.68
N ASN A 36 3.07 1.22 -2.19
CA ASN A 36 3.86 0.30 -3.01
C ASN A 36 3.03 -0.98 -3.26
N LEU A 37 2.24 -0.96 -4.33
CA LEU A 37 1.37 -2.04 -4.77
C LEU A 37 2.12 -2.94 -5.75
N GLN A 38 2.02 -4.24 -5.55
CA GLN A 38 2.61 -5.26 -6.40
C GLN A 38 1.58 -6.36 -6.66
N LYS A 39 1.74 -7.06 -7.78
CA LYS A 39 0.91 -8.23 -8.11
C LYS A 39 1.42 -9.43 -7.31
N LEU A 40 0.50 -10.12 -6.64
CA LEU A 40 0.80 -11.29 -5.82
C LEU A 40 -0.19 -12.41 -6.18
N SER A 41 0.31 -13.64 -6.26
CA SER A 41 -0.52 -14.85 -6.24
C SER A 41 -0.67 -15.31 -4.80
N VAL A 42 -1.90 -15.39 -4.29
CA VAL A 42 -2.16 -15.85 -2.92
C VAL A 42 -2.30 -17.38 -2.92
N PRO A 43 -1.52 -18.13 -2.12
CA PRO A 43 -1.68 -19.59 -2.01
C PRO A 43 -3.01 -19.95 -1.34
N GLU A 44 -3.67 -20.99 -1.86
CA GLU A 44 -4.94 -21.52 -1.31
C GLU A 44 -4.80 -22.02 0.14
N THR A 45 -3.63 -22.56 0.46
CA THR A 45 -3.29 -23.15 1.77
C THR A 45 -2.97 -22.10 2.84
N THR A 46 -3.07 -20.80 2.54
CA THR A 46 -2.71 -19.77 3.51
C THR A 46 -3.61 -19.82 4.76
N PRO A 47 -3.04 -19.99 5.97
CA PRO A 47 -3.82 -20.05 7.22
C PRO A 47 -4.23 -18.66 7.74
N LYS A 48 -3.75 -17.58 7.09
CA LYS A 48 -3.93 -16.21 7.58
C LYS A 48 -5.30 -15.66 7.19
N LYS A 49 -6.11 -15.35 8.20
CA LYS A 49 -7.44 -14.73 8.07
C LYS A 49 -7.46 -13.49 7.17
N LEU A 50 -6.38 -12.69 7.21
CA LEU A 50 -6.20 -11.49 6.38
C LEU A 50 -6.26 -11.75 4.87
N PHE A 51 -5.97 -12.97 4.42
CA PHE A 51 -5.95 -13.33 3.00
C PHE A 51 -7.11 -14.25 2.61
N GLN A 52 -8.06 -14.47 3.51
CA GLN A 52 -9.12 -15.48 3.35
C GLN A 52 -10.06 -15.16 2.18
N GLU A 53 -10.32 -13.88 1.93
CA GLU A 53 -11.16 -13.40 0.82
C GLU A 53 -10.45 -13.48 -0.54
N CYS A 54 -9.12 -13.59 -0.57
CA CYS A 54 -8.32 -13.54 -1.79
C CYS A 54 -7.59 -14.86 -2.08
N LYS A 55 -8.04 -15.98 -1.51
CA LYS A 55 -7.39 -17.29 -1.65
C LYS A 55 -7.41 -17.79 -3.09
N GLY A 56 -6.27 -18.26 -3.59
CA GLY A 56 -6.15 -18.82 -4.96
C GLY A 56 -6.13 -17.77 -6.07
N GLU A 57 -6.32 -16.49 -5.76
CA GLU A 57 -6.42 -15.43 -6.76
C GLU A 57 -5.13 -14.62 -6.93
N LYS A 58 -5.02 -13.96 -8.08
CA LYS A 58 -3.99 -12.94 -8.34
C LYS A 58 -4.53 -11.57 -7.95
N VAL A 59 -3.95 -10.97 -6.92
CA VAL A 59 -4.41 -9.69 -6.37
C VAL A 59 -3.32 -8.62 -6.38
N LEU A 60 -3.73 -7.35 -6.40
CA LEU A 60 -2.85 -6.21 -6.13
C LEU A 60 -2.75 -6.00 -4.62
N ALA A 61 -1.57 -6.25 -4.07
CA ALA A 61 -1.32 -6.17 -2.64
C ALA A 61 -0.15 -5.23 -2.32
N CYS A 62 -0.18 -4.66 -1.12
CA CYS A 62 0.87 -3.78 -0.63
C CYS A 62 2.13 -4.57 -0.22
N CYS A 63 3.35 -4.03 -0.39
CA CYS A 63 4.57 -4.76 0.01
C CYS A 63 4.59 -5.15 1.51
N LYS A 64 3.96 -4.37 2.39
CA LYS A 64 3.82 -4.74 3.82
C LYS A 64 2.95 -5.99 4.00
N CYS A 65 1.89 -6.10 3.19
CA CYS A 65 0.96 -7.21 3.16
C CYS A 65 1.66 -8.46 2.62
N ILE A 66 2.42 -8.31 1.52
CA ILE A 66 3.22 -9.40 0.93
C ILE A 66 4.23 -9.93 1.95
N LYS A 67 4.93 -9.05 2.68
CA LYS A 67 5.83 -9.45 3.76
C LYS A 67 5.11 -10.17 4.90
N ALA A 68 3.86 -9.79 5.19
CA ALA A 68 3.04 -10.48 6.17
C ALA A 68 2.55 -11.85 5.67
N LEU A 69 2.54 -12.10 4.36
CA LEU A 69 2.25 -13.42 3.80
C LEU A 69 3.44 -14.37 3.97
N SER A 70 4.66 -13.88 3.75
CA SER A 70 5.90 -14.69 3.80
C SER A 70 6.43 -15.01 5.20
N LYS A 71 6.11 -14.19 6.21
CA LYS A 71 6.48 -14.43 7.61
C LYS A 71 5.53 -15.39 8.28
#